data_AF-G0ZJ94-F1
#
_entry.id   AF-G0ZJ94-F1
#
_cell.length_a   1.000
_cell.length_b   1.000
_cell.length_c   1.000
_cell.angle_alpha   90.00
_cell.angle_beta   90.00
_cell.angle_gamma   90.00
#
_symmetry.space_group_name_H-M   'P 1'
#
loop_
_entity.id
_entity.type
_entity.pdbx_description
1 polymer ?
#
loop_
_entity_poly.entity_id
_entity_poly.type
_entity_poly.pdbx_seq_one_letter_code
_entity_poly.pdbx_strand_id
1 'polypeptide(L)' 'TIRGEASTRSRSGVVGETTKDFIRKAMAAGLITQQQATDF' A
#
# COMPACT_ATOMS: atom_id res chain seq x y z
N THR A 1 2.39 -6.12 -12.82
CA THR A 1 3.34 -5.67 -11.78
C THR A 1 2.68 -4.60 -10.94
N ILE A 2 2.46 -4.81 -9.64
CA ILE A 2 1.84 -3.82 -8.73
C ILE A 2 2.95 -3.12 -7.95
N ARG A 3 2.88 -1.79 -7.85
CA ARG A 3 3.83 -0.94 -7.12
C ARG A 3 3.05 0.06 -6.27
N GLY A 4 3.50 0.24 -5.02
CA GLY A 4 3.05 1.32 -4.16
C GLY A 4 3.81 2.59 -4.51
N GLU A 5 3.09 3.72 -4.56
CA GLU A 5 3.69 5.02 -4.83
C GLU A 5 3.01 6.07 -3.96
N ALA A 6 3.81 6.90 -3.28
CA ALA A 6 3.31 8.06 -2.56
C ALA A 6 4.21 9.27 -2.78
N SER A 7 3.59 10.41 -3.08
CA SER A 7 4.26 11.71 -3.11
C SER A 7 3.83 12.51 -1.90
N THR A 8 4.73 12.70 -0.94
CA THR A 8 4.49 13.53 0.25
C THR A 8 5.63 14.52 0.48
N ARG A 9 5.28 15.71 1.00
CA ARG A 9 6.24 16.74 1.42
C ARG A 9 7.05 16.33 2.66
N SER A 10 6.58 15.34 3.41
CA SER A 10 7.18 14.86 4.66
C SER A 10 7.87 13.52 4.43
N ARG A 11 9.20 13.48 4.57
CA ARG A 11 10.03 12.27 4.40
C ARG A 11 9.59 11.12 5.31
N SER A 12 9.17 11.42 6.54
CA SER A 12 8.79 10.41 7.53
C SER A 12 7.48 9.68 7.21
N GLY A 13 6.59 10.30 6.43
CA GLY A 13 5.28 9.71 6.08
C GLY A 13 5.27 8.98 4.73
N VAL A 14 6.30 9.13 3.90
CA VAL A 14 6.31 8.59 2.53
C VAL A 14 6.20 7.07 2.54
N VAL A 15 6.87 6.40 3.49
CA VAL A 15 6.90 4.94 3.56
C VAL A 15 5.53 4.38 3.89
N GLY A 16 4.87 4.91 4.93
CA GLY A 16 3.52 4.46 5.33
C GLY A 16 2.48 4.67 4.24
N GLU A 17 2.52 5.81 3.57
CA GLU A 17 1.59 6.10 2.46
C GLU A 17 1.87 5.21 1.24
N THR A 18 3.14 4.91 0.95
CA THR A 18 3.52 3.98 -0.12
C THR A 18 3.03 2.56 0.16
N THR A 19 3.17 2.09 1.41
CA THR A 19 2.67 0.77 1.83
C THR A 19 1.16 0.69 1.71
N LYS A 20 0.42 1.70 2.16
CA LYS A 20 -1.05 1.75 2.02
C LYS A 20 -1.49 1.71 0.56
N ASP A 21 -0.81 2.45 -0.31
CA ASP A 21 -1.11 2.46 -1.75
C ASP A 21 -0.87 1.10 -2.39
N PHE A 22 0.24 0.42 -2.04
CA PHE A 22 0.51 -0.95 -2.49
C PHE A 22 -0.59 -1.92 -2.05
N ILE A 23 -0.95 -1.93 -0.76
CA ILE A 23 -1.99 -2.82 -0.21
C ILE A 23 -3.32 -2.58 -0.92
N ARG A 24 -3.72 -1.32 -1.10
CA ARG A 24 -4.95 -0.97 -1.82
C ARG A 24 -4.96 -1.53 -3.24
N LYS A 25 -3.86 -1.38 -3.99
CA LYS A 25 -3.74 -1.90 -5.36
C LYS A 25 -3.71 -3.44 -5.39
N ALA A 26 -3.04 -4.06 -4.42
CA ALA A 26 -2.97 -5.52 -4.31
C ALA A 26 -4.35 -6.14 -3.98
N MET A 27 -5.14 -5.51 -3.11
CA MET A 27 -6.52 -5.91 -2.85
C MET A 27 -7.40 -5.74 -4.09
N ALA A 28 -7.29 -4.60 -4.80
CA ALA A 28 -8.08 -4.34 -6.01
C ALA A 28 -7.77 -5.33 -7.14
N ALA A 29 -6.55 -5.85 -7.19
CA ALA A 29 -6.14 -6.90 -8.14
C ALA A 29 -6.47 -8.32 -7.67
N GLY A 30 -7.08 -8.50 -6.49
CA GLY A 30 -7.42 -9.81 -5.93
C GLY A 30 -6.20 -10.65 -5.49
N LEU A 31 -5.03 -10.03 -5.33
CA LEU A 31 -3.80 -10.73 -4.95
C LEU A 31 -3.72 -11.01 -3.44
N ILE A 32 -4.39 -10.17 -2.64
CA ILE A 32 -4.49 -10.32 -1.19
C ILE A 32 -5.93 -10.08 -0.73
N THR A 33 -6.33 -10.78 0.32
CA THR A 33 -7.62 -10.61 0.98
C THR A 33 -7.56 -9.50 2.03
N GLN A 34 -8.72 -8.99 2.46
CA GLN A 34 -8.81 -8.02 3.56
C GLN A 34 -8.17 -8.53 4.86
N GLN A 35 -8.26 -9.84 5.10
CA GLN A 35 -7.69 -10.46 6.29
C GLN A 35 -6.16 -10.41 6.25
N GLN A 36 -5.57 -10.69 5.09
CA GLN A 36 -4.12 -10.55 4.86
C GLN A 36 -3.66 -9.09 4.89
N ALA A 37 -4.52 -8.13 4.53
CA ALA A 37 -4.19 -6.70 4.59
C ALA A 37 -4.14 -6.15 6.03
N THR A 38 -4.78 -6.83 7.00
CA THR A 38 -4.80 -6.40 8.41
C THR A 38 -3.49 -6.72 9.13
N ASP A 39 -2.71 -7.66 8.59
CA ASP A 39 -1.44 -8.11 9.16
C ASP A 39 -0.23 -7.23 8.75
N PHE A 40 -0.45 -6.17 7.96
CA PHE A 40 0.57 -5.22 7.48
C PHE A 40 0.41 -3.82 8.11
#